data_AF-A0A0E9MUF2-F1
#
_entry.id   AF-A0A0E9MUF2-F1
#
_cell.length_a   1.000
_cell.length_b   1.000
_cell.length_c   1.000
_cell.angle_alpha   90.00
_cell.angle_beta   90.00
_cell.angle_gamma   90.00
#
_symmetry.space_group_name_H-M   'P 1'
#
loop_
_entity.id
_entity.type
_entity.pdbx_description
1 polymer ?
#
loop_
_entity_poly.entity_id
_entity_poly.type
_entity_poly.pdbx_seq_one_letter_code
_entity_poly.pdbx_strand_id
1 'polypeptide(L)'
;MKKGFVSLSTILLFFTFQLLTSSCEKEVIKEVQVTDTLIIKDTVLTDFPKDTLAFLTGRTWRIQEIRILQNQQFYFYQYGGSDHTFDDEYIKFNTDGTGQYHADGVNDNLVWAFKGDTKTKIEYTLNRTTPLVVNWENMHYKKDSLIYSEYYIKNGTLKTQSAVVRIPEESR
;
A
#
# COMPACT_ATOMS: atom_id res chain seq x y z
N MET A 1 2.06 -33.98 69.15
CA MET A 1 1.34 -33.87 70.46
C MET A 1 1.54 -32.46 71.00
N LYS A 2 0.47 -31.85 71.60
CA LYS A 2 0.31 -30.46 72.10
C LYS A 2 -0.02 -29.43 71.00
N LYS A 3 -1.27 -28.97 70.77
CA LYS A 3 -2.34 -28.31 71.58
C LYS A 3 -1.96 -26.94 72.17
N GLY A 4 -2.78 -25.93 71.83
CA GLY A 4 -3.02 -24.70 72.61
C GLY A 4 -3.22 -23.48 71.70
N PHE A 5 -4.44 -23.07 71.32
CA PHE A 5 -5.49 -22.31 72.04
C PHE A 5 -5.48 -20.79 71.74
N VAL A 6 -6.47 -20.39 70.91
CA VAL A 6 -7.39 -19.24 70.97
C VAL A 6 -6.90 -17.89 71.55
N SER A 7 -7.05 -16.81 70.77
CA SER A 7 -7.76 -15.61 71.24
C SER A 7 -8.29 -14.77 70.08
N LEU A 8 -9.60 -14.56 70.12
CA LEU A 8 -10.42 -13.72 69.25
C LEU A 8 -10.45 -12.31 69.87
N SER A 9 -10.20 -11.25 69.11
CA SER A 9 -10.62 -9.89 69.49
C SER A 9 -10.80 -9.02 68.26
N THR A 10 -12.06 -8.89 67.88
CA THR A 10 -12.61 -7.95 66.90
C THR A 10 -12.51 -6.53 67.46
N ILE A 11 -11.85 -5.61 66.75
CA ILE A 11 -11.98 -4.17 66.99
C ILE A 11 -12.40 -3.52 65.68
N LEU A 12 -13.68 -3.16 65.62
CA LEU A 12 -14.34 -2.43 64.54
C LEU A 12 -14.16 -0.93 64.83
N LEU A 13 -13.24 -0.25 64.12
CA LEU A 13 -13.09 1.20 64.22
C LEU A 13 -13.85 1.87 63.07
N PHE A 14 -15.01 2.45 63.39
CA PHE A 14 -15.74 3.37 62.53
C PHE A 14 -14.96 4.70 62.44
N PHE A 15 -14.26 4.93 61.34
CA PHE A 15 -13.69 6.24 61.03
C PHE A 15 -14.72 7.04 60.24
N THR A 16 -15.41 7.94 60.91
CA THR A 16 -16.31 8.92 60.29
C THR A 16 -15.45 9.99 59.61
N PHE A 17 -15.32 9.89 58.29
CA PHE A 17 -14.66 10.91 57.47
C PHE A 17 -15.63 12.08 57.26
N GLN A 18 -15.49 13.12 58.08
CA GLN A 18 -16.21 14.38 57.85
C GLN A 18 -15.55 15.12 56.70
N LEU A 19 -16.26 15.21 55.58
CA LEU A 19 -15.88 15.99 54.39
C LEU A 19 -16.02 17.48 54.72
N LEU A 20 -14.89 18.16 54.87
CA LEU A 20 -14.82 19.62 54.76
C LEU A 20 -14.96 20.00 53.28
N THR A 21 -16.15 20.43 52.88
CA THR A 21 -16.35 21.08 51.58
C THR A 21 -15.94 22.54 51.71
N SER A 22 -14.79 22.93 51.17
CA SER A 22 -14.51 24.34 50.90
C SER A 22 -15.38 24.78 49.71
N SER A 23 -16.22 25.78 49.97
CA SER A 23 -16.97 26.48 48.94
C SER A 23 -16.00 27.31 48.11
N CYS A 24 -15.53 26.76 46.98
CA CYS A 24 -14.89 27.53 45.93
C CYS A 24 -16.00 28.00 45.00
N GLU A 25 -16.39 29.27 45.12
CA GLU A 25 -17.23 29.94 44.12
C GLU A 25 -16.52 29.85 42.78
N LYS A 26 -17.11 29.10 41.85
CA LYS A 26 -16.59 28.95 40.50
C LYS A 26 -16.91 30.22 39.73
N GLU A 27 -15.90 31.07 39.56
CA GLU A 27 -15.96 32.14 38.58
C GLU A 27 -16.18 31.52 37.20
N VAL A 28 -17.32 31.83 36.58
CA VAL A 28 -17.65 31.35 35.23
C VAL A 28 -16.85 32.19 34.25
N ILE A 29 -15.60 31.79 34.02
CA ILE A 29 -14.87 32.21 32.83
C ILE A 29 -15.53 31.45 31.67
N LYS A 30 -16.27 32.17 30.83
CA LYS A 30 -16.67 31.68 29.52
C LYS A 30 -15.41 31.52 28.68
N GLU A 31 -14.76 30.38 28.82
CA GLU A 31 -13.72 29.96 27.93
C GLU A 31 -14.38 29.65 26.58
N VAL A 32 -14.34 30.62 25.66
CA VAL A 32 -14.64 30.36 24.26
C VAL A 32 -13.43 29.57 23.74
N GLN A 33 -13.51 28.25 23.85
CA GLN A 33 -12.59 27.38 23.13
C GLN A 33 -12.92 27.52 21.64
N VAL A 34 -12.20 28.43 20.98
CA VAL A 34 -12.07 28.40 19.52
C VAL A 34 -11.16 27.22 19.23
N THR A 35 -11.76 26.04 19.12
CA THR A 35 -11.09 24.91 18.50
C THR A 35 -11.11 25.16 17.00
N ASP A 36 -10.06 25.79 16.49
CA ASP A 36 -9.78 25.79 15.06
C ASP A 36 -9.57 24.33 14.65
N THR A 37 -10.66 23.72 14.24
CA THR A 37 -10.63 22.39 13.65
C THR A 37 -10.09 22.60 12.25
N LEU A 38 -8.78 22.45 12.10
CA LEU A 38 -8.16 22.34 10.78
C LEU A 38 -8.68 21.03 10.18
N ILE A 39 -9.81 21.11 9.47
CA ILE A 39 -10.27 20.02 8.62
C ILE A 39 -9.27 19.96 7.47
N ILE A 40 -8.17 19.25 7.67
CA ILE A 40 -7.40 18.70 6.56
C ILE A 40 -8.36 17.66 5.96
N LYS A 41 -9.19 18.11 5.01
CA LYS A 41 -9.69 17.21 3.98
C LYS A 41 -8.43 16.76 3.27
N ASP A 42 -7.86 15.67 3.75
CA ASP A 42 -6.98 14.83 2.96
C ASP A 42 -7.89 14.36 1.82
N THR A 43 -7.96 15.21 0.80
CA THR A 43 -8.58 14.89 -0.45
C THR A 43 -7.63 13.84 -0.98
N VAL A 44 -7.90 12.59 -0.64
CA VAL A 44 -7.41 11.47 -1.43
C VAL A 44 -7.90 11.84 -2.81
N LEU A 45 -6.98 12.38 -3.62
CA LEU A 45 -7.20 12.64 -5.02
C LEU A 45 -7.42 11.26 -5.63
N THR A 46 -8.65 10.77 -5.52
CA THR A 46 -9.22 9.73 -6.36
C THR A 46 -9.63 10.34 -7.69
N ASP A 47 -9.01 11.46 -8.08
CA ASP A 47 -8.96 11.90 -9.46
C ASP A 47 -8.10 10.87 -10.19
N PHE A 48 -8.71 9.72 -10.45
CA PHE A 48 -8.31 8.90 -11.58
C PHE A 48 -8.18 9.87 -12.76
N PRO A 49 -7.12 9.75 -13.56
CA PRO A 49 -7.08 10.48 -14.81
C PRO A 49 -8.40 10.25 -15.52
N LYS A 50 -9.12 11.32 -15.86
CA LYS A 50 -10.41 11.25 -16.58
C LYS A 50 -10.30 10.35 -17.81
N ASP A 51 -9.07 10.16 -18.30
CA ASP A 51 -8.69 9.17 -19.27
C ASP A 51 -7.55 8.26 -18.75
N THR A 52 -7.91 7.20 -18.00
CA THR A 52 -7.01 6.12 -17.57
C THR A 52 -6.21 5.52 -18.72
N LEU A 53 -6.82 5.42 -19.91
CA LEU A 53 -6.15 4.86 -21.08
C LEU A 53 -5.01 5.77 -21.51
N ALA A 54 -5.28 7.07 -21.69
CA ALA A 54 -4.26 8.03 -22.07
C ALA A 54 -3.12 8.11 -21.04
N PHE A 55 -3.43 8.02 -19.75
CA PHE A 55 -2.40 8.01 -18.71
C PHE A 55 -1.49 6.79 -18.83
N LEU A 56 -2.07 5.60 -19.03
CA LEU A 56 -1.32 4.36 -19.18
C LEU A 56 -0.46 4.33 -20.45
N THR A 57 -1.02 4.75 -21.59
CA THR A 57 -0.39 4.58 -22.91
C THR A 57 0.47 5.76 -23.34
N GLY A 58 0.39 6.90 -22.65
CA GLY A 58 1.16 8.09 -22.98
C GLY A 58 2.62 8.06 -22.53
N ARG A 59 3.08 6.98 -21.87
CA ARG A 59 4.36 6.93 -21.17
C ARG A 59 5.01 5.55 -21.26
N THR A 60 6.34 5.53 -21.16
CA THR A 60 7.10 4.33 -20.80
C THR A 60 7.25 4.29 -19.28
N TRP A 61 6.99 3.13 -18.69
CA TRP A 61 6.93 2.93 -17.24
C TRP A 61 8.07 2.02 -16.77
N ARG A 62 8.92 2.52 -15.88
CA ARG A 62 9.98 1.74 -15.22
C ARG A 62 9.63 1.45 -13.78
N ILE A 63 10.22 0.42 -13.18
CA ILE A 63 10.04 0.13 -11.75
C ILE A 63 10.74 1.22 -10.91
N GLN A 64 10.00 1.80 -9.96
CA GLN A 64 10.55 2.61 -8.87
C GLN A 64 10.76 1.76 -7.61
N GLU A 65 9.80 0.89 -7.30
CA GLU A 65 9.85 -0.04 -6.17
C GLU A 65 9.11 -1.32 -6.55
N ILE A 66 9.67 -2.47 -6.20
CA ILE A 66 8.97 -3.75 -6.31
C ILE A 66 9.28 -4.64 -5.09
N ARG A 67 8.23 -5.29 -4.58
CA ARG A 67 8.31 -6.34 -3.57
C ARG A 67 7.76 -7.61 -4.17
N ILE A 68 8.55 -8.68 -4.18
CA ILE A 68 8.21 -9.93 -4.85
C ILE A 68 8.20 -11.06 -3.83
N LEU A 69 7.14 -11.86 -3.84
CA LEU A 69 7.11 -13.19 -3.27
C LEU A 69 7.12 -14.20 -4.41
N GLN A 70 8.23 -14.91 -4.58
CA GLN A 70 8.39 -15.92 -5.63
C GLN A 70 8.82 -17.23 -4.98
N ASN A 71 8.01 -18.29 -5.14
CA ASN A 71 8.28 -19.60 -4.54
C ASN A 71 8.66 -19.54 -3.04
N GLN A 72 7.95 -18.72 -2.26
CA GLN A 72 8.20 -18.47 -0.82
C GLN A 72 9.48 -17.68 -0.50
N GLN A 73 10.22 -17.21 -1.50
CA GLN A 73 11.35 -16.32 -1.34
C GLN A 73 10.91 -14.87 -1.54
N PHE A 74 11.36 -13.98 -0.66
CA PHE A 74 11.06 -12.56 -0.71
C PHE A 74 12.20 -11.79 -1.36
N TYR A 75 11.86 -10.92 -2.30
CA TYR A 75 12.79 -10.01 -2.96
C TYR A 75 12.28 -8.57 -2.84
N PHE A 76 13.20 -7.63 -2.71
CA PHE A 76 12.90 -6.21 -2.67
C PHE A 76 13.89 -5.46 -3.55
N TYR A 77 13.36 -4.57 -4.38
CA TYR A 77 14.13 -3.64 -5.18
C TYR A 77 13.55 -2.24 -5.06
N GLN A 78 14.44 -1.26 -5.07
CA GLN A 78 14.12 0.15 -5.13
C GLN A 78 15.12 0.86 -6.05
N TYR A 79 14.63 1.61 -7.03
CA TYR A 79 15.47 2.34 -7.98
C TYR A 79 16.39 3.32 -7.28
N GLY A 80 17.68 3.32 -7.65
CA GLY A 80 18.74 4.10 -6.99
C GLY A 80 19.24 3.49 -5.66
N GLY A 81 18.75 2.30 -5.30
CA GLY A 81 19.30 1.50 -4.20
C GLY A 81 20.60 0.79 -4.57
N SER A 82 21.01 -0.17 -3.73
CA SER A 82 22.22 -0.98 -3.93
C SER A 82 22.01 -2.18 -4.85
N ASP A 83 20.76 -2.57 -5.08
CA ASP A 83 20.38 -3.61 -6.03
C ASP A 83 20.04 -2.96 -7.37
N HIS A 84 20.55 -3.52 -8.46
CA HIS A 84 20.40 -3.03 -9.83
C HIS A 84 19.61 -4.00 -10.73
N THR A 85 18.98 -5.03 -10.14
CA THR A 85 18.30 -6.12 -10.88
C THR A 85 17.20 -5.63 -11.83
N PHE A 86 16.57 -4.49 -11.56
CA PHE A 86 15.49 -3.93 -12.39
C PHE A 86 15.81 -2.55 -12.97
N ASP A 87 17.09 -2.15 -13.01
CA ASP A 87 17.49 -0.82 -13.47
C ASP A 87 17.25 -0.60 -14.97
N ASP A 88 17.29 -1.68 -15.77
CA ASP A 88 17.02 -1.65 -17.20
C ASP A 88 15.56 -1.99 -17.54
N GLU A 89 14.73 -2.35 -16.56
CA GLU A 89 13.37 -2.82 -16.81
C GLU A 89 12.41 -1.66 -17.11
N TYR A 90 11.64 -1.79 -18.20
CA TYR A 90 10.54 -0.89 -18.51
C TYR A 90 9.44 -1.55 -19.35
N ILE A 91 8.25 -0.95 -19.30
CA ILE A 91 7.07 -1.38 -20.07
C ILE A 91 6.37 -0.19 -20.70
N LYS A 92 5.97 -0.33 -21.98
CA LYS A 92 5.21 0.66 -22.72
C LYS A 92 3.93 0.02 -23.27
N PHE A 93 2.80 0.70 -23.08
CA PHE A 93 1.51 0.31 -23.60
C PHE A 93 1.11 1.22 -24.77
N ASN A 94 0.63 0.65 -25.86
CA ASN A 94 0.03 1.38 -26.97
C ASN A 94 -1.50 1.32 -26.88
N THR A 95 -2.19 2.31 -27.44
CA THR A 95 -3.67 2.42 -27.41
C THR A 95 -4.40 1.32 -28.19
N ASP A 96 -3.70 0.59 -29.05
CA ASP A 96 -4.24 -0.49 -29.89
C ASP A 96 -4.21 -1.87 -29.20
N GLY A 97 -3.86 -1.93 -27.91
CA GLY A 97 -3.74 -3.19 -27.17
C GLY A 97 -2.40 -3.90 -27.39
N THR A 98 -1.43 -3.27 -28.04
CA THR A 98 -0.04 -3.76 -28.14
C THR A 98 0.88 -3.02 -27.18
N GLY A 99 2.13 -3.45 -27.09
CA GLY A 99 3.15 -2.75 -26.33
C GLY A 99 4.51 -3.42 -26.41
N GLN A 100 5.42 -2.95 -25.56
CA GLN A 100 6.77 -3.48 -25.43
C GLN A 100 7.14 -3.62 -23.96
N TYR A 101 7.84 -4.70 -23.65
CA TYR A 101 8.46 -4.95 -22.36
C TYR A 101 9.97 -5.16 -22.57
N HIS A 102 10.79 -4.50 -21.77
CA HIS A 102 12.23 -4.66 -21.77
C HIS A 102 12.71 -5.10 -20.40
N ALA A 103 13.57 -6.11 -20.36
CA ALA A 103 14.32 -6.50 -19.17
C ALA A 103 15.52 -7.36 -19.56
N ASP A 104 16.61 -7.31 -18.79
CA ASP A 104 17.81 -8.11 -18.99
C ASP A 104 18.39 -7.98 -20.42
N GLY A 105 18.30 -6.78 -21.01
CA GLY A 105 18.70 -6.50 -22.39
C GLY A 105 17.82 -7.13 -23.48
N VAL A 106 16.69 -7.76 -23.14
CA VAL A 106 15.75 -8.40 -24.08
C VAL A 106 14.50 -7.55 -24.24
N ASN A 107 14.04 -7.42 -25.49
CA ASN A 107 12.77 -6.77 -25.83
C ASN A 107 11.73 -7.84 -26.20
N ASP A 108 10.65 -7.91 -25.42
CA ASP A 108 9.47 -8.70 -25.72
C ASP A 108 8.35 -7.79 -26.22
N ASN A 109 7.66 -8.21 -27.29
CA ASN A 109 6.37 -7.61 -27.65
C ASN A 109 5.31 -8.09 -26.65
N LEU A 110 4.35 -7.23 -26.34
CA LEU A 110 3.21 -7.60 -25.51
C LEU A 110 1.87 -7.28 -26.18
N VAL A 111 0.86 -8.06 -25.85
CA VAL A 111 -0.56 -7.79 -26.15
C VAL A 111 -1.30 -7.70 -24.82
N TRP A 112 -2.16 -6.71 -24.65
CA TRP A 112 -2.80 -6.39 -23.38
C TRP A 112 -4.25 -5.96 -23.54
N ALA A 113 -5.02 -6.12 -22.47
CA ALA A 113 -6.36 -5.58 -22.34
C ALA A 113 -6.69 -5.25 -20.88
N PHE A 114 -7.57 -4.26 -20.69
CA PHE A 114 -8.22 -4.08 -19.39
C PHE A 114 -9.15 -5.27 -19.10
N LYS A 115 -9.21 -5.68 -17.84
CA LYS A 115 -10.13 -6.73 -17.38
C LYS A 115 -11.22 -6.10 -16.51
N GLY A 116 -12.47 -6.24 -16.94
CA GLY A 116 -13.63 -5.64 -16.28
C GLY A 116 -13.80 -4.14 -16.56
N ASP A 117 -14.91 -3.58 -16.08
CA ASP A 117 -15.37 -2.24 -16.49
C ASP A 117 -14.67 -1.09 -15.75
N THR A 118 -14.05 -1.39 -14.61
CA THR A 118 -13.39 -0.38 -13.74
C THR A 118 -12.02 0.06 -14.25
N LYS A 119 -11.44 -0.64 -15.24
CA LYS A 119 -10.07 -0.39 -15.75
C LYS A 119 -9.00 -0.39 -14.64
N THR A 120 -9.24 -1.12 -13.55
CA THR A 120 -8.29 -1.29 -12.43
C THR A 120 -7.49 -2.60 -12.52
N LYS A 121 -7.60 -3.30 -13.64
CA LYS A 121 -6.97 -4.60 -13.88
C LYS A 121 -6.51 -4.68 -15.33
N ILE A 122 -5.34 -5.27 -15.55
CA ILE A 122 -4.81 -5.57 -16.88
C ILE A 122 -4.39 -7.04 -16.91
N GLU A 123 -4.64 -7.67 -18.05
CA GLU A 123 -3.98 -8.91 -18.41
C GLU A 123 -3.14 -8.61 -19.65
N TYR A 124 -1.86 -8.99 -19.63
CA TYR A 124 -1.01 -8.92 -20.81
C TYR A 124 -0.24 -10.22 -21.01
N THR A 125 0.10 -10.49 -22.27
CA THR A 125 0.90 -11.63 -22.68
C THR A 125 2.20 -11.14 -23.28
N LEU A 126 3.33 -11.61 -22.75
CA LEU A 126 4.65 -11.41 -23.35
C LEU A 126 4.89 -12.47 -24.43
N ASN A 127 5.08 -12.03 -25.66
CA ASN A 127 5.21 -12.86 -26.86
C ASN A 127 6.65 -13.36 -27.04
N ARG A 128 7.06 -14.25 -26.16
CA ARG A 128 8.35 -14.98 -26.21
C ARG A 128 8.15 -16.43 -26.66
N THR A 129 9.22 -17.21 -26.78
CA THR A 129 9.17 -18.65 -27.16
C THR A 129 8.18 -19.45 -26.31
N THR A 130 8.09 -19.13 -25.01
CA THR A 130 7.04 -19.65 -24.11
C THR A 130 6.24 -18.47 -23.56
N PRO A 131 5.07 -18.15 -24.14
CA PRO A 131 4.29 -16.98 -23.75
C PRO A 131 4.07 -16.91 -22.24
N LEU A 132 4.25 -15.71 -21.67
CA LEU A 132 3.99 -15.47 -20.25
C LEU A 132 2.77 -14.56 -20.11
N VAL A 133 1.72 -15.06 -19.48
CA VAL A 133 0.54 -14.27 -19.12
C VAL A 133 0.77 -13.65 -17.74
N VAL A 134 0.66 -12.33 -17.68
CA VAL A 134 0.83 -11.53 -16.46
C VAL A 134 -0.45 -10.78 -16.16
N ASN A 135 -0.83 -10.79 -14.90
CA ASN A 135 -2.05 -10.13 -14.42
C ASN A 135 -1.67 -9.02 -13.46
N TRP A 136 -2.20 -7.83 -13.72
CA TRP A 136 -2.17 -6.68 -12.83
C TRP A 136 -3.55 -6.48 -12.20
N GLU A 137 -3.56 -6.27 -10.89
CA GLU A 137 -4.73 -6.10 -10.05
C GLU A 137 -4.58 -4.84 -9.19
N ASN A 138 -5.70 -4.31 -8.72
CA ASN A 138 -5.74 -3.13 -7.83
C ASN A 138 -4.95 -1.93 -8.40
N MET A 139 -4.97 -1.74 -9.72
CA MET A 139 -4.27 -0.64 -10.36
C MET A 139 -4.85 0.70 -9.93
N HIS A 140 -3.98 1.61 -9.54
CA HIS A 140 -4.33 3.00 -9.25
C HIS A 140 -3.17 3.94 -9.60
N TYR A 141 -3.50 5.21 -9.73
CA TYR A 141 -2.59 6.25 -10.19
C TYR A 141 -2.43 7.31 -9.11
N LYS A 142 -1.19 7.74 -8.85
CA LYS A 142 -0.90 8.77 -7.84
C LYS A 142 0.25 9.65 -8.29
N LYS A 143 -0.02 10.93 -8.58
CA LYS A 143 1.01 11.98 -8.79
C LYS A 143 2.15 11.52 -9.72
N ASP A 144 1.80 10.97 -10.88
CA ASP A 144 2.70 10.36 -11.87
C ASP A 144 3.24 8.96 -11.55
N SER A 145 2.71 8.25 -10.57
CA SER A 145 3.04 6.84 -10.34
C SER A 145 1.90 5.93 -10.75
N LEU A 146 2.24 4.77 -11.29
CA LEU A 146 1.34 3.63 -11.52
C LEU A 146 1.62 2.59 -10.43
N ILE A 147 0.61 2.25 -9.65
CA ILE A 147 0.73 1.35 -8.50
C ILE A 147 -0.24 0.18 -8.69
N TYR A 148 0.23 -1.04 -8.49
CA TYR A 148 -0.58 -2.25 -8.69
C TYR A 148 -0.01 -3.46 -7.95
N SER A 149 -0.82 -4.51 -7.86
CA SER A 149 -0.38 -5.86 -7.54
C SER A 149 -0.22 -6.66 -8.82
N GLU A 150 0.80 -7.49 -8.91
CA GLU A 150 1.02 -8.35 -10.07
C GLU A 150 1.10 -9.82 -9.63
N TYR A 151 0.64 -10.71 -10.51
CA TYR A 151 0.88 -12.13 -10.37
C TYR A 151 1.00 -12.84 -11.72
N TYR A 152 1.78 -13.91 -11.73
CA TYR A 152 1.92 -14.81 -12.87
C TYR A 152 2.46 -16.18 -12.45
N ILE A 153 2.31 -17.16 -13.33
CA ILE A 153 2.94 -18.48 -13.21
C ILE A 153 3.83 -18.69 -14.42
N LYS A 154 5.15 -18.77 -14.22
CA LYS A 154 6.11 -19.07 -15.29
C LYS A 154 6.35 -20.57 -15.35
N ASN A 155 6.21 -21.15 -16.55
CA ASN A 155 6.42 -22.57 -16.84
C ASN A 155 5.61 -23.53 -15.93
N GLY A 156 4.44 -23.10 -15.44
CA GLY A 156 3.56 -23.91 -14.59
C GLY A 156 4.04 -24.11 -13.14
N THR A 157 5.24 -23.67 -12.78
CA THR A 157 5.87 -24.01 -11.49
C THR A 157 6.30 -22.79 -10.68
N LEU A 158 6.82 -21.76 -11.34
CA LEU A 158 7.31 -20.56 -10.68
C LEU A 158 6.14 -19.61 -10.44
N LYS A 159 5.65 -19.57 -9.20
CA LYS A 159 4.54 -18.71 -8.80
C LYS A 159 5.11 -17.40 -8.26
N THR A 160 4.71 -16.30 -8.89
CA THR A 160 5.12 -14.95 -8.49
C THR A 160 3.90 -14.14 -8.10
N GLN A 161 4.02 -13.41 -6.99
CA GLN A 161 3.14 -12.31 -6.62
C GLN A 161 4.00 -11.11 -6.24
N SER A 162 3.61 -9.91 -6.67
CA SER A 162 4.35 -8.69 -6.37
C SER A 162 3.44 -7.49 -6.09
N ALA A 163 3.98 -6.52 -5.37
CA ALA A 163 3.44 -5.17 -5.26
C ALA A 163 4.44 -4.22 -5.92
N VAL A 164 3.96 -3.41 -6.86
CA VAL A 164 4.83 -2.63 -7.76
C VAL A 164 4.42 -1.18 -7.78
N VAL A 165 5.41 -0.30 -7.76
CA VAL A 165 5.30 1.12 -8.06
C VAL A 165 6.15 1.38 -9.31
N ARG A 166 5.52 1.89 -10.37
CA ARG A 166 6.19 2.36 -11.57
C ARG A 166 6.11 3.87 -11.69
N ILE A 167 7.14 4.46 -12.28
CA ILE A 167 7.21 5.87 -12.65
C ILE A 167 7.54 6.02 -14.15
N PRO A 168 7.25 7.18 -14.76
CA PRO A 168 7.65 7.46 -16.14
C PRO A 168 9.17 7.39 -16.28
N GLU A 169 9.65 6.80 -17.36
CA GLU A 169 11.08 6.71 -17.63
C GLU A 169 11.73 8.10 -17.84
N GLU A 170 10.96 9.03 -18.40
CA GLU A 170 11.38 10.41 -18.71
C GLU A 170 11.59 11.29 -17.47
N SER A 171 11.23 10.84 -16.26
CA SER A 171 11.31 11.65 -15.04
C SER A 171 12.72 11.77 -14.44
N ARG A 172 13.75 11.91 -15.29
CA ARG A 172 15.15 12.14 -14.88
C ARG A 172 15.50 13.62 -14.81
#